data_AF-A0A1G7GA56-F1
#
_entry.id   AF-A0A1G7GA56-F1
#
_cell.length_a   1.000
_cell.length_b   1.000
_cell.length_c   1.000
_cell.angle_alpha   90.00
_cell.angle_beta   90.00
_cell.angle_gamma   90.00
#
_symmetry.space_group_name_H-M   'P 1'
#
loop_
_entity.id
_entity.type
_entity.pdbx_description
1 polymer ?
#
loop_
_entity_poly.entity_id
_entity_poly.type
_entity_poly.pdbx_seq_one_letter_code
_entity_poly.pdbx_strand_id
1 'polypeptide(L)'
;MAVARPNGTDHALLYVPGRSFLHRLNPLTKLTLVLWCAVAAFALPPQGTIPLALLAIAVGIFAGAGKVFARRLIFTLTPLSLALFVVHGMLVDHEGARAAFLGLDLSHDGLAYMVRILGRIAALLSGSLLFVCTTHPARLLKALDSHNFPPGMAYVI
;
A
#
# COMPACT_ATOMS: atom_id res chain seq x y z
N MET A 1 -0.11 48.18 -0.86
CA MET A 1 0.28 47.07 0.02
C MET A 1 0.05 45.77 -0.73
N ALA A 2 1.12 45.10 -1.15
CA ALA A 2 1.07 43.86 -1.90
C ALA A 2 0.71 42.71 -0.95
N VAL A 3 -0.47 42.11 -1.15
CA VAL A 3 -0.86 40.86 -0.50
C VAL A 3 0.03 39.76 -1.10
N ALA A 4 0.90 39.21 -0.26
CA ALA A 4 1.79 38.11 -0.61
C ALA A 4 0.96 36.93 -1.15
N ARG A 5 1.24 36.55 -2.39
CA ARG A 5 0.75 35.30 -2.98
C ARG A 5 1.46 34.14 -2.28
N PRO A 6 0.76 33.10 -1.79
CA PRO A 6 1.42 31.87 -1.38
C PRO A 6 1.95 31.15 -2.64
N ASN A 7 3.14 31.54 -3.07
CA ASN A 7 3.98 30.78 -4.00
C ASN A 7 4.72 29.71 -3.19
N GLY A 8 4.01 28.63 -2.87
CA GLY A 8 4.57 27.44 -2.27
C GLY A 8 3.90 26.26 -2.93
N THR A 9 4.56 25.68 -3.90
CA THR A 9 4.16 24.42 -4.51
C THR A 9 4.17 23.33 -3.43
N ASP A 10 3.03 23.09 -2.80
CA ASP A 10 2.79 21.95 -1.90
C ASP A 10 2.78 20.65 -2.74
N HIS A 11 3.93 20.31 -3.31
CA HIS A 11 4.16 19.07 -4.05
C HIS A 11 4.35 17.92 -3.06
N ALA A 12 3.30 17.58 -2.31
CA ALA A 12 3.17 16.19 -1.90
C ALA A 12 2.96 15.38 -3.19
N LEU A 13 4.05 14.90 -3.80
CA LEU A 13 4.14 14.26 -5.13
C LEU A 13 3.09 13.16 -5.36
N LEU A 14 2.54 12.62 -4.27
CA LEU A 14 1.62 11.50 -4.28
C LEU A 14 0.21 11.82 -3.75
N TYR A 15 -0.02 12.99 -3.12
CA TYR A 15 -1.32 13.37 -2.57
C TYR A 15 -2.31 13.73 -3.68
N VAL A 16 -3.53 13.20 -3.57
CA VAL A 16 -4.61 13.52 -4.50
C VAL A 16 -5.70 14.26 -3.74
N PRO A 17 -5.93 15.57 -4.02
CA PRO A 17 -7.02 16.30 -3.41
C PRO A 17 -8.35 15.68 -3.83
N GLY A 18 -9.15 15.28 -2.85
CA GLY A 18 -10.46 14.65 -3.06
C GLY A 18 -11.44 15.02 -1.96
N ARG A 19 -12.74 14.79 -2.22
CA ARG A 19 -13.86 15.06 -1.29
C ARG A 19 -14.50 13.79 -0.73
N SER A 20 -13.86 12.62 -0.86
CA SER A 20 -14.46 11.35 -0.43
C SER A 20 -14.58 11.24 1.10
N PHE A 21 -15.38 10.28 1.56
CA PHE A 21 -15.53 9.93 2.98
C PHE A 21 -14.17 9.73 3.65
N LEU A 22 -13.22 9.07 2.97
CA LEU A 22 -11.87 8.92 3.49
C LEU A 22 -11.17 10.27 3.63
N HIS A 23 -11.26 11.21 2.68
CA HIS A 23 -10.63 12.53 2.82
C HIS A 23 -11.12 13.32 4.04
N ARG A 24 -12.36 13.06 4.52
CA ARG A 24 -12.96 13.74 5.69
C ARG A 24 -12.58 13.13 7.04
N LEU A 25 -12.04 11.90 7.07
CA LEU A 25 -11.63 11.25 8.32
C LEU A 25 -10.41 11.94 8.94
N ASN A 26 -10.33 11.90 10.27
CA ASN A 26 -9.16 12.36 11.02
C ASN A 26 -7.90 11.61 10.52
N PRO A 27 -6.81 12.33 10.18
CA PRO A 27 -5.53 11.73 9.78
C PRO A 27 -5.03 10.62 10.70
N LEU A 28 -5.22 10.76 12.02
CA LEU A 28 -4.79 9.75 12.99
C LEU A 28 -5.57 8.44 12.84
N THR A 29 -6.88 8.51 12.63
CA THR A 29 -7.71 7.31 12.38
C THR A 29 -7.28 6.57 11.12
N LYS A 30 -6.89 7.29 10.08
CA LYS A 30 -6.35 6.67 8.85
C LYS A 30 -5.01 5.99 9.10
N LEU A 31 -4.14 6.62 9.89
CA LEU A 31 -2.87 6.04 10.27
C LEU A 31 -3.10 4.73 11.07
N THR A 32 -4.02 4.75 12.03
CA THR A 32 -4.41 3.54 12.77
C THR A 32 -4.95 2.46 11.83
N LEU A 33 -5.74 2.82 10.81
CA LEU A 33 -6.26 1.86 9.83
C LEU A 33 -5.16 1.23 8.98
N VAL A 34 -4.12 1.99 8.60
CA VAL A 34 -2.94 1.44 7.92
C VAL A 34 -2.14 0.51 8.84
N LEU A 35 -1.90 0.93 10.07
CA LEU A 35 -1.19 0.10 11.05
C LEU A 35 -1.95 -1.20 11.31
N TRP A 36 -3.28 -1.12 11.44
CA TRP A 36 -4.13 -2.30 11.58
C TRP A 36 -4.05 -3.20 10.35
N CYS A 37 -4.12 -2.64 9.14
CA CYS A 37 -3.94 -3.40 7.90
C CYS A 37 -2.55 -4.07 7.83
N ALA A 38 -1.51 -3.38 8.28
CA ALA A 38 -0.16 -3.92 8.32
C ALA A 38 -0.06 -5.10 9.29
N VAL A 39 -0.54 -4.94 10.53
CA VAL A 39 -0.58 -6.02 11.51
C VAL A 39 -1.42 -7.19 10.98
N ALA A 40 -2.58 -6.92 10.40
CA ALA A 40 -3.46 -7.94 9.81
C ALA A 40 -2.76 -8.73 8.69
N ALA A 41 -1.98 -8.07 7.81
CA ALA A 41 -1.28 -8.74 6.71
C ALA A 41 -0.24 -9.78 7.21
N PHE A 42 0.32 -9.58 8.40
CA PHE A 42 1.25 -10.53 9.02
C PHE A 42 0.56 -11.53 9.95
N ALA A 43 -0.46 -11.10 10.68
CA ALA A 43 -1.19 -11.93 11.63
C ALA A 43 -2.11 -12.95 10.93
N LEU A 44 -2.65 -12.62 9.76
CA LEU A 44 -3.54 -13.53 9.03
C LEU A 44 -2.75 -14.66 8.35
N PRO A 45 -3.37 -15.87 8.27
CA PRO A 45 -2.83 -16.95 7.47
C PRO A 45 -2.76 -16.54 6.00
N PRO A 46 -1.93 -17.21 5.17
CA PRO A 46 -1.67 -16.79 3.79
C PRO A 46 -2.93 -16.69 2.91
N GLN A 47 -3.94 -17.51 3.19
CA GLN A 47 -5.25 -17.44 2.51
C GLN A 47 -6.06 -16.17 2.83
N GLY A 48 -5.82 -15.55 3.99
CA GLY A 48 -6.52 -14.36 4.45
C GLY A 48 -5.91 -13.04 3.95
N THR A 49 -4.69 -13.06 3.39
CA THR A 49 -4.00 -11.85 2.94
C THR A 49 -4.52 -11.35 1.60
N ILE A 50 -4.97 -12.26 0.73
CA ILE A 50 -5.61 -11.93 -0.57
C ILE A 50 -6.93 -11.18 -0.37
N PRO A 51 -7.92 -11.67 0.41
CA PRO A 51 -9.16 -10.92 0.62
C PRO A 51 -8.91 -9.60 1.34
N LEU A 52 -7.92 -9.52 2.23
CA LEU A 52 -7.50 -8.26 2.84
C LEU A 52 -6.97 -7.26 1.80
N ALA A 53 -6.11 -7.71 0.87
CA ALA A 53 -5.62 -6.87 -0.23
C ALA A 53 -6.77 -6.38 -1.12
N LEU A 54 -7.68 -7.27 -1.50
CA LEU A 54 -8.85 -6.93 -2.31
C LEU A 54 -9.75 -5.91 -1.61
N LEU A 55 -9.98 -6.07 -0.31
CA LEU A 55 -10.75 -5.12 0.49
C LEU A 55 -10.06 -3.75 0.54
N ALA A 56 -8.75 -3.71 0.79
CA ALA A 56 -7.99 -2.46 0.82
C ALA A 56 -8.02 -1.73 -0.54
N ILE A 57 -7.92 -2.49 -1.64
CA ILE A 57 -8.03 -1.97 -3.01
C ILE A 57 -9.43 -1.42 -3.26
N ALA A 58 -10.48 -2.17 -2.91
CA ALA A 58 -11.87 -1.74 -3.09
C ALA A 58 -12.14 -0.44 -2.32
N VAL A 59 -11.74 -0.37 -1.04
CA VAL A 59 -11.86 0.85 -0.23
C VAL A 59 -11.10 2.01 -0.89
N GLY A 60 -9.91 1.78 -1.44
CA GLY A 60 -9.14 2.81 -2.14
C GLY A 60 -9.80 3.32 -3.42
N ILE A 61 -10.50 2.45 -4.15
CA ILE A 61 -11.29 2.83 -5.33
C ILE A 61 -12.50 3.68 -4.91
N PHE A 62 -13.27 3.22 -3.92
CA PHE A 62 -14.43 3.95 -3.39
C PHE A 62 -14.05 5.28 -2.71
N ALA A 63 -12.82 5.40 -2.21
CA ALA A 63 -12.26 6.63 -1.63
C ALA A 63 -12.02 7.76 -2.65
N GLY A 64 -12.38 7.60 -3.93
CA GLY A 64 -12.30 8.67 -4.93
C GLY A 64 -10.88 9.00 -5.43
N ALA A 65 -9.86 8.25 -4.98
CA ALA A 65 -8.49 8.29 -5.50
C ALA A 65 -8.17 7.11 -6.43
N GLY A 66 -9.20 6.31 -6.79
CA GLY A 66 -9.06 4.98 -7.39
C GLY A 66 -8.19 4.90 -8.62
N LYS A 67 -8.26 5.87 -9.55
CA LYS A 67 -7.50 5.80 -10.81
C LYS A 67 -6.00 5.97 -10.62
N VAL A 68 -5.57 6.93 -9.79
CA VAL A 68 -4.15 7.18 -9.51
C VAL A 68 -3.59 6.07 -8.62
N PHE A 69 -4.38 5.66 -7.62
CA PHE A 69 -4.07 4.54 -6.73
C PHE A 69 -3.86 3.24 -7.52
N ALA A 70 -4.85 2.83 -8.33
CA ALA A 70 -4.79 1.57 -9.08
C ALA A 70 -3.64 1.58 -10.10
N ARG A 71 -3.42 2.71 -10.79
CA ARG A 71 -2.32 2.82 -11.76
C ARG A 71 -0.96 2.63 -11.09
N ARG A 72 -0.75 3.24 -9.92
CA ARG A 72 0.50 3.10 -9.16
C ARG A 72 0.64 1.69 -8.57
N LEU A 73 -0.43 1.14 -8.03
CA LEU A 73 -0.44 -0.22 -7.51
C LEU A 73 -0.04 -1.23 -8.58
N ILE A 74 -0.63 -1.15 -9.76
CA ILE A 74 -0.28 -2.02 -10.90
C ILE A 74 1.17 -1.76 -11.32
N PHE A 75 1.57 -0.50 -11.50
CA PHE A 75 2.92 -0.16 -11.93
C PHE A 75 4.00 -0.70 -10.98
N THR A 76 3.74 -0.74 -9.67
CA THR A 76 4.67 -1.29 -8.68
C THR A 76 4.56 -2.82 -8.56
N LEU A 77 3.36 -3.40 -8.60
CA LEU A 77 3.17 -4.85 -8.45
C LEU A 77 3.59 -5.63 -9.68
N THR A 78 3.48 -5.08 -10.90
CA THR A 78 3.85 -5.77 -12.14
C THR A 78 5.30 -6.24 -12.15
N PRO A 79 6.33 -5.37 -12.04
CA PRO A 79 7.72 -5.82 -12.08
C PRO A 79 8.06 -6.75 -10.90
N LEU A 80 7.44 -6.53 -9.74
CA LEU A 80 7.65 -7.36 -8.56
C LEU A 80 7.06 -8.77 -8.74
N SER A 81 5.85 -8.87 -9.29
CA SER A 81 5.22 -10.15 -9.60
C SER A 81 6.05 -10.94 -10.60
N LEU A 82 6.63 -10.29 -11.61
CA LEU A 82 7.53 -10.92 -12.57
C LEU A 82 8.81 -11.43 -11.89
N ALA A 83 9.43 -10.63 -11.04
CA ALA A 83 10.61 -11.05 -10.29
C ALA A 83 10.32 -12.25 -9.37
N LEU A 84 9.21 -12.21 -8.62
CA LEU A 84 8.82 -13.32 -7.75
C LEU A 84 8.46 -14.57 -8.53
N PHE A 85 7.86 -14.43 -9.72
CA PHE A 85 7.56 -15.54 -10.62
C PHE A 85 8.84 -16.22 -11.11
N VAL A 86 9.83 -15.46 -11.53
CA VAL A 86 11.12 -16.03 -11.95
C VAL A 86 11.80 -16.72 -10.77
N VAL A 87 11.88 -16.06 -9.61
CA VAL A 87 12.56 -16.61 -8.44
C VAL A 87 11.86 -17.87 -7.91
N HIS A 88 10.57 -17.78 -7.59
CA HIS A 88 9.86 -18.88 -6.92
C HIS A 88 9.24 -19.88 -7.90
N GLY A 89 8.87 -19.44 -9.09
CA GLY A 89 8.32 -20.33 -10.12
C GLY A 89 9.38 -21.15 -10.82
N MET A 90 10.59 -20.61 -11.05
CA MET A 90 11.64 -21.26 -11.84
C MET A 90 12.94 -21.55 -11.07
N LEU A 91 13.49 -20.59 -10.32
CA LEU A 91 14.83 -20.72 -9.73
C LEU A 91 14.87 -21.50 -8.42
N VAL A 92 13.84 -21.42 -7.60
CA VAL A 92 13.79 -22.10 -6.31
C VAL A 92 13.26 -23.51 -6.48
N ASP A 93 14.09 -24.49 -6.14
CA ASP A 93 13.68 -25.88 -6.01
C ASP A 93 12.74 -26.02 -4.81
N HIS A 94 11.50 -26.41 -5.08
CA HIS A 94 10.55 -26.84 -4.07
C HIS A 94 10.38 -28.36 -4.21
N GLU A 95 10.15 -29.06 -3.10
CA GLU A 95 10.07 -30.53 -3.08
C GLU A 95 8.87 -31.09 -3.87
N GLY A 96 7.87 -30.27 -4.18
CA GLY A 96 6.65 -30.68 -4.88
C GLY A 96 6.78 -30.88 -6.38
N ALA A 97 5.69 -31.38 -6.98
CA ALA A 97 5.62 -31.69 -8.41
C ALA A 97 5.90 -30.47 -9.31
N ARG A 98 6.80 -30.65 -10.26
CA ARG A 98 7.06 -29.71 -11.36
C ARG A 98 6.11 -30.02 -12.52
N ALA A 99 5.49 -28.99 -13.05
CA ALA A 99 4.70 -29.07 -14.27
C ALA A 99 5.43 -28.34 -15.38
N ALA A 100 5.67 -29.03 -16.50
CA ALA A 100 6.16 -28.41 -17.71
C ALA A 100 5.02 -27.59 -18.33
N PHE A 101 5.11 -26.26 -18.24
CA PHE A 101 4.15 -25.34 -18.85
C PHE A 101 4.89 -24.48 -19.87
N LEU A 102 4.49 -24.53 -21.15
CA LEU A 102 5.12 -23.75 -22.23
C LEU A 102 6.64 -23.99 -22.41
N GLY A 103 7.14 -25.17 -22.04
CA GLY A 103 8.58 -25.50 -22.11
C GLY A 103 9.40 -25.01 -20.92
N LEU A 104 8.75 -24.51 -19.87
CA LEU A 104 9.36 -24.10 -18.61
C LEU A 104 8.93 -25.07 -17.50
N ASP A 105 9.88 -25.55 -16.70
CA ASP A 105 9.58 -26.34 -15.50
C ASP A 105 9.13 -25.42 -14.36
N LEU A 106 7.82 -25.38 -14.12
CA LEU A 106 7.24 -24.56 -13.04
C LEU A 106 6.92 -25.44 -11.83
N SER A 107 7.33 -24.98 -10.65
CA SER A 107 6.91 -25.61 -9.39
C SER A 107 5.51 -25.12 -8.98
N HIS A 108 4.59 -26.06 -8.73
CA HIS A 108 3.26 -25.72 -8.19
C HIS A 108 3.34 -25.06 -6.82
N ASP A 109 4.22 -25.57 -5.95
CA ASP A 109 4.42 -25.02 -4.60
C ASP A 109 5.07 -23.63 -4.66
N GLY A 110 6.00 -23.43 -5.59
CA GLY A 110 6.62 -22.14 -5.84
C GLY A 110 5.65 -21.07 -6.33
N LEU A 111 4.73 -21.43 -7.22
CA LEU A 111 3.64 -20.55 -7.64
C LEU A 111 2.71 -20.19 -6.48
N ALA A 112 2.30 -21.18 -5.68
CA ALA A 112 1.47 -20.94 -4.51
C ALA A 112 2.16 -20.01 -3.50
N TYR A 113 3.47 -20.19 -3.29
CA TYR A 113 4.26 -19.36 -2.40
C TYR A 113 4.42 -17.92 -2.92
N MET A 114 4.71 -17.75 -4.21
CA MET A 114 4.72 -16.43 -4.86
C MET A 114 3.40 -15.70 -4.62
N VAL A 115 2.26 -16.34 -4.88
CA VAL A 115 0.94 -15.72 -4.75
C VAL A 115 0.69 -15.26 -3.30
N ARG A 116 1.11 -16.05 -2.31
CA ARG A 116 1.00 -15.70 -0.89
C ARG A 116 1.82 -14.46 -0.54
N ILE A 117 3.06 -14.38 -1.02
CA ILE A 117 3.93 -13.21 -0.82
C ILE A 117 3.34 -12.00 -1.53
N LEU A 118 2.94 -12.16 -2.80
CA LEU A 118 2.40 -11.09 -3.61
C LEU A 118 1.12 -10.51 -2.98
N GLY A 119 0.25 -11.36 -2.42
CA GLY A 119 -0.93 -10.95 -1.68
C GLY A 119 -0.60 -10.10 -0.45
N ARG A 120 0.40 -10.49 0.35
CA ARG A 120 0.87 -9.68 1.50
C ARG A 120 1.40 -8.33 1.06
N ILE A 121 2.25 -8.31 0.03
CA ILE A 121 2.84 -7.07 -0.48
C ILE A 121 1.73 -6.17 -1.04
N ALA A 122 0.77 -6.73 -1.78
CA ALA A 122 -0.37 -5.99 -2.30
C ALA A 122 -1.23 -5.38 -1.18
N ALA A 123 -1.49 -6.10 -0.08
CA ALA A 123 -2.22 -5.57 1.07
C ALA A 123 -1.50 -4.39 1.72
N LEU A 124 -0.21 -4.55 2.02
CA LEU A 124 0.62 -3.52 2.63
C LEU A 124 0.76 -2.29 1.74
N LEU A 125 1.04 -2.50 0.46
CA LEU A 125 1.17 -1.43 -0.52
C LEU A 125 -0.15 -0.68 -0.69
N SER A 126 -1.28 -1.39 -0.76
CA SER A 126 -2.61 -0.79 -0.85
C SER A 126 -2.92 0.08 0.37
N GLY A 127 -2.68 -0.42 1.59
CA GLY A 127 -2.88 0.36 2.82
C GLY A 127 -2.02 1.63 2.85
N SER A 128 -0.73 1.50 2.57
CA SER A 128 0.22 2.62 2.52
C SER A 128 -0.16 3.67 1.48
N LEU A 129 -0.46 3.22 0.25
CA LEU A 129 -0.78 4.10 -0.85
C LEU A 129 -2.13 4.81 -0.64
N LEU A 130 -3.09 4.15 0.00
CA LEU A 130 -4.35 4.75 0.40
C LEU A 130 -4.13 5.91 1.40
N PHE A 131 -3.26 5.72 2.37
CA PHE A 131 -2.94 6.76 3.36
C PHE A 131 -2.21 7.94 2.72
N VAL A 132 -1.18 7.67 1.92
CA VAL A 132 -0.40 8.70 1.23
C VAL A 132 -1.26 9.49 0.24
N CYS A 133 -2.16 8.85 -0.49
CA CYS A 133 -3.04 9.53 -1.43
C CYS A 133 -4.16 10.34 -0.75
N THR A 134 -4.55 10.01 0.49
CA THR A 134 -5.69 10.64 1.18
C THR A 134 -5.29 11.56 2.35
N THR A 135 -4.00 11.62 2.71
CA THR A 135 -3.49 12.40 3.84
C THR A 135 -2.33 13.28 3.41
N HIS A 136 -2.47 14.58 3.63
CA HIS A 136 -1.37 15.52 3.40
C HIS A 136 -0.39 15.47 4.59
N PRO A 137 0.93 15.39 4.38
CA PRO A 137 1.92 15.27 5.47
C PRO A 137 1.80 16.39 6.50
N ALA A 138 1.61 17.65 6.07
CA ALA A 138 1.40 18.77 6.98
C ALA A 138 0.16 18.63 7.89
N ARG A 139 -0.90 17.94 7.44
CA ARG A 139 -2.09 17.69 8.29
C ARG A 139 -1.84 16.58 9.29
N LEU A 140 -1.02 15.59 8.94
CA LEU A 140 -0.60 14.53 9.86
C LEU A 140 0.22 15.11 11.01
N LEU A 141 1.23 15.92 10.69
CA LEU A 141 2.09 16.57 11.68
C LEU A 141 1.27 17.44 12.64
N LYS A 142 0.38 18.30 12.11
CA LYS A 142 -0.53 19.09 12.94
C LYS A 142 -1.42 18.24 13.84
N ALA A 143 -1.90 17.10 13.36
CA ALA A 143 -2.74 16.20 14.16
C ALA A 143 -1.95 15.53 15.29
N LEU A 144 -0.69 15.14 15.04
CA LEU A 144 0.21 14.58 16.06
C LEU A 144 0.55 15.61 17.15
N ASP A 145 0.90 16.84 16.76
CA ASP A 145 1.15 17.95 17.71
C ASP A 145 -0.07 18.23 18.59
N SER A 146 -1.27 18.26 17.99
CA SER A 146 -2.50 18.57 18.72
C SER A 146 -2.92 17.52 19.76
N HIS A 147 -2.35 16.31 19.69
CA HIS A 147 -2.67 15.18 20.57
C HIS A 147 -1.60 14.94 21.66
N ASN A 148 -0.75 15.94 21.96
CA ASN A 148 0.31 15.88 22.99
C ASN A 148 1.37 14.78 22.74
N PHE A 149 1.74 14.51 21.47
CA PHE A 149 2.97 13.76 21.22
C PHE A 149 4.18 14.58 21.71
N PRO A 150 5.20 13.95 22.32
CA PRO A 150 6.35 14.68 22.85
C PRO A 150 7.01 15.53 21.74
N PRO A 151 7.20 16.84 21.93
CA PRO A 151 7.67 17.76 20.89
C PRO A 151 9.07 17.43 20.35
N GLY A 152 9.84 16.59 21.06
CA GLY A 152 11.14 16.09 20.59
C GLY A 152 11.07 15.20 19.35
N MET A 153 9.94 14.55 19.06
CA MET A 153 9.77 13.73 17.84
C MET A 153 9.30 14.54 16.63
N ALA A 154 8.66 15.69 16.85
CA ALA A 154 8.20 16.58 15.79
C ALA A 154 9.33 17.38 15.14
N TYR A 155 10.48 17.50 15.82
CA TYR A 155 11.63 18.30 15.36
C TYR A 155 12.62 17.54 14.46
N VAL A 156 12.51 16.21 14.35
CA VAL A 156 13.49 15.34 13.66
C VAL A 156 13.08 15.00 12.21
N ILE A 157 11.88 15.38 11.77
CA ILE A 157 11.32 15.11 10.43
C ILE A 157 11.13 16.43 9.69
#